data_AF-A0A9P8A1N3-F1
#
_entry.id   AF-A0A9P8A1N3-F1
#
_cell.length_a   1.000
_cell.length_b   1.000
_cell.length_c   1.000
_cell.angle_alpha   90.00
_cell.angle_beta   90.00
_cell.angle_gamma   90.00
#
_symmetry.space_group_name_H-M   'P 1'
#
loop_
_entity.id
_entity.type
_entity.pdbx_description
1 polymer ?
#
loop_
_entity_poly.entity_id
_entity_poly.type
_entity_poly.pdbx_seq_one_letter_code
_entity_poly.pdbx_strand_id
1 'polypeptide(L)'
;MSLNVNILPALEQLGLLEDLQKISFPSPGFDIYSEELKPIASMRGKGYKEHCFLVPDKTLLDRMIRHVAFNYLPQSLTMKEIFKSAEYQPQANFLPMVEKRGLGKVTPQKPSKRYTEEQAQKKQVAT
;
A
#
# COMPACT_ATOMS: atom_id res chain seq x y z
N MET A 1 -2.53 -13.17 -6.66
CA MET A 1 -2.07 -11.78 -6.81
C MET A 1 -3.21 -10.87 -6.41
N SER A 2 -3.01 -9.96 -5.46
CA SER A 2 -4.00 -8.97 -5.04
C SER A 2 -3.51 -7.56 -5.38
N LEU A 3 -4.44 -6.63 -5.59
CA LEU A 3 -4.11 -5.22 -5.76
C LEU A 3 -4.01 -4.55 -4.40
N ASN A 4 -2.97 -3.75 -4.21
CA ASN A 4 -2.84 -2.91 -3.02
C ASN A 4 -3.89 -1.79 -3.06
N VAL A 5 -4.56 -1.53 -1.94
CA VAL A 5 -5.58 -0.48 -1.80
C VAL A 5 -5.07 0.90 -2.23
N ASN A 6 -3.77 1.17 -2.09
CA ASN A 6 -3.17 2.45 -2.48
C ASN A 6 -3.23 2.72 -3.99
N ILE A 7 -3.39 1.70 -4.85
CA ILE A 7 -3.47 1.89 -6.31
C ILE A 7 -4.88 2.26 -6.78
N LEU A 8 -5.90 2.10 -5.93
CA LEU A 8 -7.30 2.33 -6.32
C LEU A 8 -7.56 3.76 -6.82
N PRO A 9 -7.01 4.83 -6.21
CA PRO A 9 -7.17 6.18 -6.74
C PRO A 9 -6.59 6.35 -8.16
N ALA A 10 -5.46 5.69 -8.47
CA ALA A 10 -4.89 5.73 -9.81
C ALA A 10 -5.79 4.98 -10.83
N LEU A 11 -6.36 3.83 -10.45
CA LEU A 11 -7.31 3.10 -11.30
C LEU A 11 -8.59 3.89 -11.53
N GLU A 12 -9.03 4.64 -10.53
CA GLU A 12 -10.18 5.54 -10.63
C GLU A 12 -9.92 6.68 -11.60
N GLN A 13 -8.74 7.32 -11.54
CA GLN A 13 -8.35 8.35 -12.52
C GLN A 13 -8.36 7.84 -13.96
N LEU A 14 -8.04 6.56 -14.16
CA LEU A 14 -8.05 5.93 -15.47
C LEU A 14 -9.45 5.47 -15.90
N GLY A 15 -10.47 5.60 -15.04
CA GLY A 15 -11.83 5.11 -15.30
C GLY A 15 -11.94 3.57 -15.29
N LEU A 16 -10.92 2.87 -14.79
CA LEU A 16 -10.86 1.40 -14.81
C LEU A 16 -11.38 0.74 -13.53
N LEU A 17 -11.61 1.52 -12.47
CA LEU A 17 -11.96 1.00 -11.15
C LEU A 17 -13.26 0.19 -11.18
N GLU A 18 -14.31 0.70 -11.84
CA GLU A 18 -15.63 0.07 -11.87
C GLU A 18 -15.62 -1.26 -12.61
N ASP A 19 -14.96 -1.31 -13.76
CA ASP A 19 -14.84 -2.53 -14.54
C ASP A 19 -13.97 -3.58 -13.84
N LEU A 20 -12.93 -3.13 -13.15
CA LEU A 20 -12.10 -4.00 -12.34
C LEU A 20 -12.88 -4.58 -11.15
N GLN A 21 -13.74 -3.79 -10.50
CA GLN A 21 -14.59 -4.27 -9.41
C GLN A 21 -15.57 -5.34 -9.85
N LYS A 22 -16.17 -5.21 -11.05
CA LYS A 22 -17.08 -6.22 -11.62
C LYS A 22 -16.40 -7.57 -11.84
N ILE A 23 -15.11 -7.56 -12.17
CA ILE A 23 -14.32 -8.77 -12.45
C ILE A 23 -13.65 -9.32 -11.17
N SER A 24 -13.46 -8.47 -10.16
CA SER A 24 -12.74 -8.84 -8.94
C SER A 24 -13.57 -9.70 -7.98
N PHE A 25 -12.92 -10.68 -7.34
CA PHE A 25 -13.50 -11.45 -6.24
C PHE A 25 -12.93 -10.98 -4.89
N PRO A 26 -13.76 -10.86 -3.84
CA PRO A 26 -13.27 -10.53 -2.51
C PRO A 26 -12.39 -11.67 -1.96
N SER A 27 -11.17 -11.34 -1.53
CA SER A 27 -10.28 -12.30 -0.86
C SER A 27 -10.46 -12.18 0.66
N PRO A 28 -11.00 -13.20 1.35
CA PRO A 28 -11.30 -13.15 2.79
C PRO A 28 -10.04 -13.26 3.67
N GLY A 29 -8.89 -13.50 3.06
CA GLY A 29 -7.66 -13.78 3.77
C GLY A 29 -6.53 -14.26 2.85
N PHE A 30 -5.38 -14.51 3.44
CA PHE A 30 -4.29 -15.23 2.80
C PHE A 30 -3.57 -16.12 3.82
N ASP A 31 -3.14 -17.29 3.36
CA ASP A 31 -2.35 -18.23 4.13
C ASP A 31 -0.92 -18.23 3.56
N ILE A 32 0.09 -18.07 4.40
CA ILE A 32 1.51 -18.15 4.05
C ILE A 32 2.00 -19.54 4.43
N TYR A 33 2.60 -20.25 3.48
CA TYR A 33 3.16 -21.57 3.67
C TYR A 33 4.69 -21.56 3.48
N SER A 34 5.37 -22.49 4.14
CA SER A 34 6.77 -22.81 3.91
C SER A 34 6.96 -23.59 2.60
N GLU A 35 8.22 -23.79 2.18
CA GLU A 35 8.59 -24.63 1.03
C GLU A 35 8.06 -26.07 1.17
N GLU A 36 7.95 -26.56 2.41
CA GLU A 36 7.37 -27.87 2.74
C GLU A 36 5.82 -27.85 2.87
N LEU A 37 5.15 -26.79 2.42
CA LEU A 37 3.70 -26.57 2.56
C LEU A 37 3.17 -26.58 4.01
N LYS A 38 4.04 -26.30 4.98
CA LYS A 38 3.64 -26.10 6.39
C LYS A 38 3.12 -24.67 6.58
N PRO A 39 1.96 -24.45 7.22
CA PRO A 39 1.44 -23.11 7.44
C PRO A 39 2.38 -22.33 8.37
N ILE A 40 2.82 -21.16 7.90
CA ILE A 40 3.64 -20.21 8.66
C ILE A 40 2.73 -19.18 9.34
N ALA A 41 1.77 -18.64 8.60
CA ALA A 41 0.84 -17.64 9.07
C ALA A 41 -0.48 -17.74 8.29
N SER A 42 -1.61 -17.46 8.93
CA SER A 42 -2.93 -17.52 8.30
C SER A 42 -3.73 -16.31 8.73
N MET A 43 -3.90 -15.36 7.82
CA MET A 43 -4.81 -14.25 8.02
C MET A 43 -6.16 -14.60 7.41
N ARG A 44 -7.03 -15.26 8.18
CA ARG A 44 -8.46 -15.38 7.85
C ARG A 44 -9.24 -14.40 8.70
N GLY A 45 -10.10 -13.60 8.08
CA GLY A 45 -10.78 -12.46 8.70
C GLY A 45 -11.58 -12.78 9.98
N LYS A 46 -10.89 -12.85 11.11
CA LYS A 46 -11.36 -12.62 12.49
C LYS A 46 -10.16 -12.15 13.34
N GLY A 47 -9.78 -10.88 13.21
CA GLY A 47 -8.88 -10.21 14.13
C GLY A 47 -7.47 -9.91 13.59
N TYR A 48 -7.09 -8.65 13.70
CA TYR A 48 -5.81 -8.05 13.32
C TYR A 48 -4.64 -8.53 14.19
N LYS A 49 -4.06 -9.71 13.91
CA LYS A 49 -2.88 -10.17 14.69
C LYS A 49 -1.62 -10.58 13.94
N GLU A 50 -1.59 -10.65 12.62
CA GLU A 50 -0.41 -11.21 11.95
C GLU A 50 0.09 -10.32 10.80
N HIS A 51 1.12 -9.51 11.08
CA HIS A 51 1.90 -8.83 10.06
C HIS A 51 3.14 -9.68 9.76
N CYS A 52 3.15 -10.39 8.64
CA CYS A 52 4.35 -11.11 8.20
C CYS A 52 5.30 -10.16 7.45
N PHE A 53 6.32 -9.70 8.16
CA PHE A 53 7.52 -9.11 7.53
C PHE A 53 8.48 -10.26 7.18
N LEU A 54 8.66 -10.54 5.90
CA LEU A 54 9.52 -11.65 5.43
C LEU A 54 11.00 -11.25 5.57
N VAL A 55 11.61 -11.47 6.73
CA VAL A 55 13.08 -11.43 6.88
C VAL A 55 13.62 -12.80 6.48
N PRO A 56 14.62 -12.95 5.60
CA PRO A 56 15.19 -14.27 5.30
C PRO A 56 15.81 -14.93 6.55
N ASP A 57 15.46 -16.19 6.85
CA ASP A 57 16.00 -16.95 8.01
C ASP A 57 17.32 -17.65 7.68
N LYS A 58 18.36 -16.91 7.28
CA LYS A 58 19.63 -17.55 6.91
C LYS A 58 20.51 -17.88 8.13
N THR A 59 20.43 -17.10 9.22
CA THR A 59 21.28 -17.30 10.40
C THR A 59 20.49 -17.45 11.71
N LEU A 60 21.10 -18.10 12.72
CA LEU A 60 20.54 -18.17 14.09
C LEU A 60 20.34 -16.79 14.71
N LEU A 61 21.16 -15.83 14.31
CA LEU A 61 21.08 -14.44 14.73
C LEU A 61 19.81 -13.79 14.16
N ASP A 62 19.50 -14.01 12.88
CA ASP A 62 18.26 -13.52 12.26
C ASP A 62 17.03 -14.07 12.98
N ARG A 63 17.05 -15.33 13.41
CA ARG A 63 15.97 -15.94 14.21
C ARG A 63 15.80 -15.28 15.57
N MET A 64 16.91 -14.96 16.26
CA MET A 64 16.89 -14.26 17.55
C MET A 64 16.38 -12.83 17.40
N ILE A 65 16.90 -12.06 16.45
CA ILE A 65 16.44 -10.70 16.15
C ILE A 65 14.96 -10.72 15.80
N ARG A 66 14.53 -11.67 14.97
CA ARG A 66 13.12 -11.84 14.62
C ARG A 66 12.26 -12.09 15.85
N HIS A 67 12.66 -13.01 16.71
CA HIS A 67 11.89 -13.35 17.90
C HIS A 67 11.76 -12.14 18.83
N VAL A 68 12.84 -11.37 18.98
CA VAL A 68 12.81 -10.12 19.75
C VAL A 68 11.95 -9.06 19.05
N ALA A 69 12.16 -8.83 17.76
CA ALA A 69 11.43 -7.83 16.99
C ALA A 69 9.93 -8.12 16.96
N PHE A 70 9.49 -9.34 16.66
CA PHE A 70 8.06 -9.65 16.58
C PHE A 70 7.36 -9.74 17.94
N ASN A 71 8.05 -10.16 19.00
CA ASN A 71 7.42 -10.24 20.32
C ASN A 71 7.43 -8.89 21.05
N TYR A 72 8.44 -8.04 20.79
CA TYR A 72 8.62 -6.79 21.51
C TYR A 72 8.40 -5.53 20.67
N LEU A 73 8.09 -5.62 19.36
CA LEU A 73 7.64 -4.41 18.65
C LEU A 73 6.33 -3.94 19.26
N PRO A 74 6.27 -2.71 19.80
CA PRO A 74 5.01 -2.17 20.28
C PRO A 74 4.07 -1.97 19.09
N GLN A 75 2.80 -2.33 19.27
CA GLN A 75 1.74 -2.18 18.26
C GLN A 75 1.60 -0.73 17.76
N SER A 76 2.05 0.26 18.54
CA SER A 76 2.06 1.65 18.13
C SER A 76 3.02 1.94 16.97
N LEU A 77 4.16 1.23 16.88
CA LEU A 77 5.11 1.41 15.79
C LEU A 77 4.61 0.73 14.51
N THR A 78 4.09 -0.50 14.62
CA THR A 78 3.51 -1.20 13.45
C THR A 78 2.34 -0.41 12.86
N MET A 79 1.45 0.09 13.72
CA MET A 79 0.34 0.94 13.26
C MET A 79 0.84 2.21 12.59
N LYS A 80 1.87 2.89 13.13
CA LYS A 80 2.46 4.07 12.49
C LYS A 80 3.03 3.77 11.10
N GLU A 81 3.69 2.63 10.92
CA GLU A 81 4.20 2.21 9.61
C GLU A 81 3.07 1.91 8.62
N ILE A 82 2.02 1.21 9.09
CA ILE A 82 0.82 0.95 8.28
C ILE A 82 0.19 2.26 7.85
N PHE A 83 -0.03 3.20 8.78
CA PHE A 83 -0.56 4.53 8.47
C PHE A 83 0.34 5.26 7.48
N LYS A 84 1.66 5.30 7.70
CA LYS A 84 2.62 5.93 6.78
C LYS A 84 2.57 5.31 5.38
N SER A 85 2.43 3.98 5.29
CA SER A 85 2.30 3.29 4.01
C SER A 85 0.95 3.58 3.33
N ALA A 86 -0.12 3.78 4.11
CA ALA A 86 -1.45 4.14 3.63
C ALA A 86 -1.60 5.63 3.26
N GLU A 87 -0.72 6.50 3.76
CA GLU A 87 -0.69 7.93 3.44
C GLU A 87 -0.25 8.21 1.99
N TYR A 88 0.52 7.30 1.38
CA TYR A 88 0.99 7.46 0.01
C TYR A 88 0.01 6.83 -0.99
N GLN A 89 -0.76 7.70 -1.65
CA GLN A 89 -1.72 7.33 -2.68
C GLN A 89 -1.25 7.87 -4.03
N PRO A 90 -0.61 7.07 -4.89
CA PRO A 90 -0.18 7.53 -6.20
C PRO A 90 -1.37 7.92 -7.08
N GLN A 91 -1.20 9.01 -7.82
CA GLN A 91 -2.15 9.54 -8.80
C GLN A 91 -1.35 10.09 -9.97
N ALA A 92 -1.93 10.10 -11.16
CA ALA A 92 -1.36 10.74 -12.33
C ALA A 92 -1.52 12.27 -12.21
N ASN A 93 -0.40 13.01 -12.12
CA ASN A 93 -0.40 14.48 -12.02
C ASN A 93 -0.96 15.19 -13.27
N PHE A 94 -1.03 14.50 -14.41
CA PHE A 94 -1.59 15.04 -15.66
C PHE A 94 -3.10 14.88 -15.79
N LEU A 95 -3.72 14.09 -14.91
CA LEU A 95 -5.16 13.94 -14.81
C LEU A 95 -5.69 14.78 -13.63
N PRO A 96 -6.97 15.16 -13.64
CA PRO A 96 -7.59 15.74 -12.45
C PRO A 96 -7.43 14.79 -11.25
N MET A 97 -7.17 15.37 -10.07
CA MET A 97 -7.04 14.59 -8.84
C MET A 97 -8.40 14.02 -8.45
N VAL A 98 -8.39 12.81 -7.90
CA VAL A 98 -9.60 12.17 -7.37
C VAL A 98 -9.95 12.78 -6.03
N GLU A 99 -11.24 12.92 -5.76
CA GLU A 99 -11.73 13.38 -4.47
C GLU A 99 -11.24 12.47 -3.33
N LYS A 100 -10.87 13.09 -2.21
CA LYS A 100 -10.34 12.35 -1.07
C LYS A 100 -11.43 11.49 -0.43
N ARG A 101 -11.23 10.16 -0.44
CA ARG A 101 -12.06 9.20 0.29
C ARG A 101 -11.38 8.77 1.60
N GLY A 102 -12.16 8.74 2.68
CA GLY A 102 -11.71 8.28 4.00
C GLY A 102 -11.10 9.36 4.90
N LEU A 103 -10.75 8.95 6.13
CA LEU A 103 -10.28 9.84 7.20
C LEU A 103 -8.76 10.05 7.22
N GLY A 104 -8.00 9.19 6.55
CA GLY A 104 -6.54 9.23 6.55
C GLY A 104 -5.97 10.52 5.94
N LYS A 105 -4.81 10.98 6.41
CA LYS A 105 -4.09 12.09 5.77
C LYS A 105 -3.48 11.57 4.47
N VAL A 106 -3.61 12.32 3.38
CA VAL A 106 -2.96 11.97 2.11
C VAL A 106 -1.70 12.82 2.00
N THR A 107 -0.56 12.19 1.73
CA THR A 107 0.68 12.93 1.48
C THR A 107 0.56 13.62 0.12
N PRO A 108 0.82 14.94 0.02
CA PRO A 108 0.75 15.64 -1.25
C PRO A 108 1.79 15.06 -2.21
N GLN A 109 1.38 14.82 -3.45
CA GLN A 109 2.29 14.39 -4.48
C GLN A 109 3.17 15.55 -4.93
N LYS A 110 4.46 15.29 -5.06
CA LYS A 110 5.42 16.28 -5.56
C LYS A 110 5.57 16.10 -7.07
N PRO A 111 5.01 17.00 -7.90
CA PRO A 111 5.19 16.91 -9.34
C PRO A 111 6.66 17.12 -9.73
N SER A 112 7.04 16.62 -10.90
CA SER A 112 8.39 16.85 -11.44
C SER A 112 8.59 18.32 -11.82
N LYS A 113 9.83 18.81 -11.71
CA LYS A 113 10.20 20.19 -12.11
C LYS A 113 9.82 20.48 -13.56
N ARG A 114 10.11 19.52 -14.45
CA ARG A 114 9.76 19.58 -15.87
C ARG A 114 8.26 19.78 -16.08
N TYR A 115 7.42 19.02 -15.39
CA TYR A 115 5.96 19.14 -15.53
C TYR A 115 5.45 20.50 -15.04
N THR A 116 6.02 21.03 -13.95
CA THR A 116 5.64 22.37 -13.47
C THR A 116 6.00 23.49 -14.44
N GLU A 117 7.14 23.37 -15.14
CA GLU A 117 7.57 24.32 -16.17
C GLU A 117 6.66 24.24 -17.41
N GLU A 118 6.35 23.03 -17.88
CA GLU A 118 5.44 22.82 -19.03
C GLU A 118 4.03 23.39 -18.74
N GLN A 119 3.52 23.25 -17.51
CA GLN A 119 2.25 23.82 -17.10
C GLN A 119 2.30 25.36 -16.99
N ALA A 120 3.41 25.93 -16.53
CA ALA A 120 3.61 27.37 -16.48
C ALA A 120 3.63 27.98 -17.89
N GLN A 121 4.34 27.34 -18.83
CA GLN A 121 4.37 27.75 -20.24
C GLN A 121 2.98 27.67 -20.87
N LYS A 122 2.24 26.56 -20.69
CA LYS A 122 0.88 26.42 -21.22
C LYS A 122 -0.07 27.49 -20.71
N LYS A 123 0.03 27.89 -19.44
CA LYS A 123 -0.78 28.98 -18.86
C LYS A 123 -0.46 30.34 -19.47
N GLN A 124 0.82 30.63 -19.74
CA GLN A 124 1.25 31.86 -20.40
C GLN A 124 0.75 31.96 -21.84
N VAL A 125 0.74 30.85 -22.60
CA VAL A 125 0.23 30.84 -23.98
C VAL A 125 -1.30 30.97 -24.04
N ALA A 126 -2.01 30.49 -23.01
CA ALA A 126 -3.47 30.56 -22.95
C ALA A 126 -4.02 31.90 -22.43
N THR A 127 -3.15 32.81 -21.96
CA THR A 127 -3.49 34.16 -21.47
C THR A 127 -3.23 35.18 -22.57
#